data_AF-A0A0Q9WL50-F1
#
_entry.id   AF-A0A0Q9WL50-F1
#
_cell.length_a   1.000
_cell.length_b   1.000
_cell.length_c   1.000
_cell.angle_alpha   90.00
_cell.angle_beta   90.00
_cell.angle_gamma   90.00
#
_symmetry.space_group_name_H-M   'P 1'
#
loop_
_entity.id
_entity.type
_entity.pdbx_description
1 polymer ?
#
loop_
_entity_poly.entity_id
_entity_poly.type
_entity_poly.pdbx_seq_one_letter_code
_entity_poly.pdbx_strand_id
1 'polypeptide(L)'
;MSCCCGKRKRVADCNSDEENYLHLNLNDASFYEYSDAQPKYSTDEIGQLCEGVSFTFTGKIAINCERFSINFMYKNETRDVALHINPRLPQNYIVRNTKVHDVWGREEVSSALPFLLRRGDRFAIQVFITDVCYMISINGHHFTEYSHRVPYSGVKHLEVKGDVEDVEMQRTIVQSYPQRLKESAARVIEEHLSAEMDEVDANAEEIISIPREWCLISAPAKISDNSSKTCQVSADQGLTLPYYGGITPKSLKEGRCLKIEGRVRLLPHSFYINLQQGQNIWPHPVIAFHLNPRFSQTSSGAIGKAVVCRNAWYDGSWAQEERSELDTNLRPGRTFCLAIVCSKDSFEVYVNHKFITEFKFHVKPDIVDTVYIQGDVKLWNVSLEPNPMIKGKNVRIYHNPIYTEEY
;
A
#
# COMPACT_ATOMS: atom_id res chain seq x y z
N MET A 1 -66.29 21.38 -21.13
CA MET A 1 -67.58 20.72 -20.86
C MET A 1 -67.39 19.91 -19.58
N SER A 2 -67.93 20.35 -18.44
CA SER A 2 -69.19 19.84 -17.83
C SER A 2 -69.13 18.32 -17.64
N CYS A 3 -69.32 17.68 -16.48
CA CYS A 3 -70.27 17.93 -15.39
C CYS A 3 -69.93 16.95 -14.22
N CYS A 4 -70.23 17.39 -12.99
CA CYS A 4 -71.07 16.69 -11.99
C CYS A 4 -70.51 15.44 -11.27
N CYS A 5 -70.17 15.53 -9.97
CA CYS A 5 -71.04 15.58 -8.77
C CYS A 5 -71.43 14.19 -8.22
N GLY A 6 -71.04 13.92 -6.97
CA GLY A 6 -71.51 12.79 -6.19
C GLY A 6 -71.12 12.89 -4.71
N LYS A 7 -71.76 13.79 -3.95
CA LYS A 7 -71.70 13.82 -2.48
C LYS A 7 -72.55 12.70 -1.90
N ARG A 8 -72.05 11.98 -0.89
CA ARG A 8 -72.86 11.46 0.23
C ARG A 8 -72.08 11.58 1.54
N LYS A 9 -72.55 12.49 2.41
CA LYS A 9 -72.29 12.49 3.85
C LYS A 9 -73.18 11.45 4.51
N ARG A 10 -72.63 10.64 5.42
CA ARG A 10 -73.33 10.23 6.66
C ARG A 10 -72.37 10.45 7.81
N VAL A 11 -72.80 11.31 8.73
CA VAL A 11 -72.24 11.46 10.08
C VAL A 11 -73.04 10.51 10.96
N ALA A 12 -72.34 9.73 11.78
CA ALA A 12 -72.85 9.18 13.02
C ALA A 12 -71.66 9.04 13.97
N ASP A 13 -71.64 9.90 14.99
CA ASP A 13 -70.77 9.84 16.15
C ASP A 13 -71.09 8.60 17.00
N CYS A 14 -70.08 7.89 17.49
CA CYS A 14 -69.95 7.55 18.92
C CYS A 14 -68.67 6.75 19.25
N ASN A 15 -67.81 7.42 20.03
CA ASN A 15 -66.96 6.96 21.13
C ASN A 15 -65.89 5.86 21.01
N SER A 16 -64.72 6.29 21.52
CA SER A 16 -63.69 5.58 22.28
C SER A 16 -63.01 4.39 21.61
N ASP A 17 -61.75 4.58 21.23
CA ASP A 17 -60.64 3.96 21.96
C ASP A 17 -59.33 4.69 21.63
N GLU A 18 -58.61 5.08 22.69
CA GLU A 18 -57.27 5.64 22.63
C GLU A 18 -56.28 4.54 22.26
N GLU A 19 -55.72 4.58 21.05
CA GLU A 19 -54.46 3.90 20.77
C GLU A 19 -53.36 4.94 20.54
N ASN A 20 -52.52 5.06 21.57
CA ASN A 20 -51.26 5.79 21.55
C ASN A 20 -50.35 5.24 20.44
N TYR A 21 -50.32 5.92 19.29
CA TYR A 21 -49.22 5.80 18.36
C TYR A 21 -47.98 6.43 18.99
N LEU A 22 -47.17 5.59 19.64
CA LEU A 22 -45.78 5.91 19.92
C LEU A 22 -45.08 6.18 18.59
N HIS A 23 -44.86 7.46 18.31
CA HIS A 23 -43.98 7.95 17.27
C HIS A 23 -42.55 7.51 17.63
N LEU A 24 -42.17 6.30 17.21
CA LEU A 24 -40.78 5.85 17.24
C LEU A 24 -40.00 6.74 16.26
N ASN A 25 -39.28 7.71 16.81
CA ASN A 25 -38.23 8.44 16.10
C ASN A 25 -37.14 7.46 15.66
N LEU A 26 -37.27 6.95 14.44
CA LEU A 26 -36.36 6.01 13.78
C LEU A 26 -35.06 6.68 13.27
N ASN A 27 -34.58 7.75 13.90
CA ASN A 27 -33.50 8.58 13.35
C ASN A 27 -32.31 8.87 14.28
N ASP A 28 -32.09 8.11 15.36
CA ASP A 28 -30.94 8.35 16.25
C ASP A 28 -30.10 7.11 16.61
N ALA A 29 -30.24 6.01 15.85
CA ALA A 29 -29.31 4.89 15.97
C ALA A 29 -28.04 5.21 15.17
N SER A 30 -26.99 5.69 15.85
CA SER A 30 -25.67 5.77 15.23
C SER A 30 -25.25 4.35 14.82
N PHE A 31 -24.79 4.18 13.58
CA PHE A 31 -24.33 2.90 13.00
C PHE A 31 -23.20 2.21 13.81
N TYR A 32 -22.69 2.86 14.87
CA TYR A 32 -21.57 2.41 15.69
C TYR A 32 -21.96 1.54 16.89
N GLU A 33 -23.24 1.47 17.28
CA GLU A 33 -23.68 0.69 18.44
C GLU A 33 -23.67 -0.82 18.15
N TYR A 34 -22.48 -1.43 18.28
CA TYR A 34 -22.43 -2.80 18.79
C TYR A 34 -22.77 -2.66 20.27
N SER A 35 -23.88 -3.25 20.70
CA SER A 35 -24.22 -3.43 22.11
C SER A 35 -22.99 -3.83 22.91
N ASP A 36 -22.54 -2.95 23.82
CA ASP A 36 -21.50 -3.08 24.85
C ASP A 36 -20.73 -4.40 24.93
N ALA A 37 -20.02 -4.75 23.86
CA ALA A 37 -19.13 -5.90 23.89
C ALA A 37 -17.99 -5.54 24.86
N GLN A 38 -17.89 -6.29 25.96
CA GLN A 38 -16.80 -6.16 26.91
C GLN A 38 -15.46 -6.20 26.15
N PRO A 39 -14.51 -5.32 26.49
CA PRO A 39 -13.24 -5.27 25.80
C PRO A 39 -12.52 -6.61 25.91
N LYS A 40 -11.96 -7.07 24.78
CA LYS A 40 -11.10 -8.26 24.69
C LYS A 40 -9.73 -7.99 25.30
N TYR A 41 -9.32 -6.72 25.30
CA TYR A 41 -8.13 -6.22 25.97
C TYR A 41 -8.38 -4.79 26.43
N SER A 42 -7.91 -4.43 27.62
CA SER A 42 -8.05 -3.10 28.18
C SER A 42 -6.91 -2.84 29.16
N THR A 43 -6.27 -1.66 29.06
CA THR A 43 -5.20 -1.28 29.98
C THR A 43 -5.09 0.23 30.17
N ASP A 44 -4.68 0.62 31.37
CA ASP A 44 -4.27 1.97 31.74
C ASP A 44 -2.75 2.13 31.80
N GLU A 45 -2.02 1.02 31.76
CA GLU A 45 -0.56 0.95 31.96
C GLU A 45 0.18 1.26 30.65
N ILE A 46 -0.05 2.45 30.11
CA ILE A 46 0.46 2.85 28.79
C ILE A 46 1.73 3.71 28.87
N GLY A 47 2.11 4.11 30.09
CA GLY A 47 3.25 4.98 30.35
C GLY A 47 3.09 6.39 29.78
N GLN A 48 4.19 7.16 29.80
CA GLN A 48 4.23 8.46 29.13
C GLN A 48 4.32 8.27 27.61
N LEU A 49 3.62 9.13 26.86
CA LEU A 49 3.64 9.14 25.41
C LEU A 49 4.56 10.26 24.92
N CYS A 50 5.43 9.93 23.96
CA CYS A 50 6.31 10.82 23.23
C CYS A 50 6.59 10.19 21.86
N GLU A 51 7.18 10.96 20.93
CA GLU A 51 7.75 10.38 19.72
C GLU A 51 8.72 9.23 20.06
N GLY A 52 8.71 8.18 19.25
CA GLY A 52 9.49 6.97 19.51
C GLY A 52 8.70 5.85 20.19
N VAL A 53 7.59 6.17 20.88
CA VAL A 53 6.74 5.16 21.52
C VAL A 53 5.91 4.42 20.47
N SER A 54 5.89 3.09 20.56
CA SER A 54 5.16 2.19 19.70
C SER A 54 4.32 1.22 20.52
N PHE A 55 3.11 0.92 20.02
CA PHE A 55 2.23 -0.11 20.55
C PHE A 55 1.99 -1.16 19.47
N THR A 56 2.28 -2.42 19.77
CA THR A 56 2.00 -3.53 18.86
C THR A 56 0.91 -4.39 19.48
N PHE A 57 -0.23 -4.43 18.80
CA PHE A 57 -1.36 -5.28 19.16
C PHE A 57 -1.31 -6.56 18.34
N THR A 58 -1.28 -7.70 18.99
CA THR A 58 -1.38 -9.01 18.36
C THR A 58 -2.64 -9.71 18.82
N GLY A 59 -3.13 -10.65 18.03
CA GLY A 59 -4.29 -11.46 18.39
C GLY A 59 -4.72 -12.35 17.25
N LYS A 60 -5.84 -13.03 17.44
CA LYS A 60 -6.47 -13.89 16.43
C LYS A 60 -7.81 -13.31 16.01
N ILE A 61 -8.03 -13.24 14.71
CA ILE A 61 -9.30 -12.78 14.13
C ILE A 61 -10.29 -13.95 14.18
N ALA A 62 -11.49 -13.72 14.73
CA ALA A 62 -12.53 -14.75 14.76
C ALA A 62 -12.93 -15.20 13.34
N ILE A 63 -13.34 -16.46 13.18
CA ILE A 63 -13.73 -17.03 11.87
C ILE A 63 -14.95 -16.30 11.28
N ASN A 64 -15.83 -15.79 12.13
CA ASN A 64 -17.02 -15.01 11.79
C ASN A 64 -16.83 -13.50 12.01
N CYS A 65 -15.59 -13.01 12.06
CA CYS A 65 -15.31 -11.61 12.36
C CYS A 65 -15.95 -10.66 11.34
N GLU A 66 -16.87 -9.82 11.82
CA GLU A 66 -17.45 -8.72 11.06
C GLU A 66 -16.57 -7.48 11.21
N ARG A 67 -16.22 -7.15 12.46
CA ARG A 67 -15.35 -6.02 12.77
C ARG A 67 -14.69 -6.16 14.14
N PHE A 68 -13.57 -5.48 14.31
CA PHE A 68 -12.98 -5.22 15.62
C PHE A 68 -12.41 -3.80 15.66
N SER A 69 -12.07 -3.31 16.85
CA SER A 69 -11.50 -1.98 16.99
C SER A 69 -10.37 -1.94 18.01
N ILE A 70 -9.39 -1.08 17.74
CA ILE A 70 -8.32 -0.68 18.66
C ILE A 70 -8.51 0.82 18.92
N ASN A 71 -8.65 1.20 20.20
CA ASN A 71 -9.00 2.55 20.62
C ASN A 71 -7.93 3.13 21.54
N PHE A 72 -7.44 4.33 21.19
CA PHE A 72 -6.58 5.16 22.03
C PHE A 72 -7.45 6.24 22.68
N MET A 73 -7.69 6.12 23.97
CA MET A 73 -8.73 6.87 24.67
C MET A 73 -8.20 7.81 25.74
N TYR A 74 -8.92 8.91 25.92
CA TYR A 74 -8.77 9.81 27.06
C TYR A 74 -9.59 9.26 28.23
N LYS A 75 -9.19 9.63 29.45
CA LYS A 75 -9.94 9.38 30.68
C LYS A 75 -10.71 10.62 31.13
N ASN A 76 -11.48 11.21 30.21
CA ASN A 76 -12.44 12.26 30.51
C ASN A 76 -13.87 11.69 30.54
N GLU A 77 -14.84 12.53 30.92
CA GLU A 77 -16.24 12.13 31.09
C GLU A 77 -16.84 11.49 29.83
N THR A 78 -16.51 12.03 28.66
CA THR A 78 -17.01 11.60 27.35
C THR A 78 -16.21 10.44 26.73
N ARG A 79 -15.17 9.97 27.43
CA ARG A 79 -14.26 8.91 26.98
C ARG A 79 -13.81 9.11 25.53
N ASP A 80 -13.25 10.29 25.26
CA ASP A 80 -12.84 10.68 23.92
C ASP A 80 -11.85 9.67 23.32
N VAL A 81 -11.94 9.46 22.02
CA VAL A 81 -11.10 8.51 21.28
C VAL A 81 -10.18 9.31 20.37
N ALA A 82 -8.91 9.42 20.74
CA ALA A 82 -7.90 10.12 19.94
C ALA A 82 -7.66 9.43 18.60
N LEU A 83 -7.57 8.10 18.64
CA LEU A 83 -7.42 7.24 17.48
C LEU A 83 -8.30 6.00 17.64
N HIS A 84 -9.25 5.85 16.72
CA HIS A 84 -10.04 4.66 16.51
C HIS A 84 -9.50 3.95 15.27
N ILE A 85 -9.10 2.69 15.37
CA ILE A 85 -8.75 1.84 14.22
C ILE A 85 -9.80 0.75 14.16
N ASN A 86 -10.58 0.67 13.09
CA ASN A 86 -11.68 -0.29 12.96
C ASN A 86 -11.63 -1.04 11.63
N PRO A 87 -10.98 -2.21 11.59
CA PRO A 87 -11.09 -3.14 10.48
C PRO A 87 -12.51 -3.68 10.34
N ARG A 88 -13.04 -3.60 9.13
CA ARG A 88 -14.35 -4.13 8.73
C ARG A 88 -14.13 -5.17 7.63
N LEU A 89 -14.16 -6.44 8.02
CA LEU A 89 -13.66 -7.54 7.19
C LEU A 89 -14.53 -7.86 5.97
N PRO A 90 -15.88 -7.84 6.04
CA PRO A 90 -16.72 -8.08 4.85
C PRO A 90 -16.47 -7.05 3.75
N GLN A 91 -16.17 -5.80 4.12
CA GLN A 91 -15.93 -4.72 3.18
C GLN A 91 -14.45 -4.53 2.83
N ASN A 92 -13.54 -5.27 3.47
CA ASN A 92 -12.09 -5.22 3.25
C ASN A 92 -11.48 -3.81 3.35
N TYR A 93 -11.92 -3.01 4.32
CA TYR A 93 -11.28 -1.73 4.63
C TYR A 93 -11.12 -1.50 6.14
N ILE A 94 -10.32 -0.50 6.48
CA ILE A 94 -10.01 -0.14 7.87
C ILE A 94 -10.31 1.33 8.05
N VAL A 95 -11.29 1.63 8.90
CA VAL A 95 -11.62 3.00 9.28
C VAL A 95 -10.60 3.50 10.28
N ARG A 96 -10.17 4.75 10.11
CA ARG A 96 -9.57 5.54 11.19
C ARG A 96 -10.40 6.79 11.46
N ASN A 97 -10.59 7.10 12.73
CA ASN A 97 -11.32 8.31 13.12
C ASN A 97 -10.96 8.76 14.55
N THR A 98 -11.49 9.91 14.94
CA THR A 98 -11.38 10.50 16.28
C THR A 98 -12.80 10.81 16.76
N LYS A 99 -13.09 10.55 18.04
CA LYS A 99 -14.36 10.89 18.71
C LYS A 99 -14.08 11.91 19.81
N VAL A 100 -14.75 13.05 19.78
CA VAL A 100 -14.65 14.09 20.83
C VAL A 100 -16.05 14.49 21.28
N HIS A 101 -16.28 14.49 22.59
CA HIS A 101 -17.59 14.76 23.19
C HIS A 101 -18.71 13.93 22.56
N ASP A 102 -18.45 12.63 22.43
CA ASP A 102 -19.35 11.64 21.80
C ASP A 102 -19.69 11.88 20.32
N VAL A 103 -19.02 12.82 19.65
CA VAL A 103 -19.17 13.08 18.22
C VAL A 103 -17.98 12.52 17.44
N TRP A 104 -18.26 11.65 16.49
CA TRP A 104 -17.26 11.15 15.54
C TRP A 104 -16.90 12.22 14.51
N GLY A 105 -15.61 12.35 14.22
CA GLY A 105 -15.11 13.19 13.13
C GLY A 105 -15.29 12.55 11.76
N ARG A 106 -14.56 13.08 10.76
CA ARG A 106 -14.56 12.54 9.39
C ARG A 106 -13.78 11.22 9.33
N GLU A 107 -14.39 10.16 8.81
CA GLU A 107 -13.72 8.87 8.61
C GLU A 107 -12.60 8.96 7.55
N GLU A 108 -11.49 8.26 7.80
CA GLU A 108 -10.46 7.94 6.81
C GLU A 108 -10.47 6.45 6.51
N VAL A 109 -10.70 6.09 5.23
CA VAL A 109 -10.85 4.69 4.80
C VAL A 109 -9.84 4.26 3.73
N SER A 110 -9.16 5.22 3.10
CA SER A 110 -8.21 4.95 2.02
C SER A 110 -6.93 4.30 2.54
N SER A 111 -6.40 3.35 1.79
CA SER A 111 -5.07 2.78 1.98
C SER A 111 -4.47 2.44 0.62
N ALA A 112 -3.14 2.52 0.54
CA ALA A 112 -2.38 2.11 -0.64
C ALA A 112 -2.05 0.60 -0.62
N LEU A 113 -2.39 -0.11 0.46
CA LEU A 113 -2.20 -1.56 0.57
C LEU A 113 -3.51 -2.33 0.33
N PRO A 114 -3.43 -3.55 -0.22
CA PRO A 114 -4.57 -4.45 -0.17
C PRO A 114 -4.94 -4.77 1.29
N PHE A 115 -6.17 -5.20 1.52
CA PHE A 115 -6.59 -5.64 2.84
C PHE A 115 -5.78 -6.87 3.29
N LEU A 116 -4.97 -6.71 4.35
CA LEU A 116 -4.00 -7.71 4.82
C LEU A 116 -4.51 -8.58 5.98
N LEU A 117 -5.76 -8.40 6.40
CA LEU A 117 -6.36 -9.13 7.52
C LEU A 117 -7.29 -10.23 6.98
N ARG A 118 -7.28 -11.41 7.61
CA ARG A 118 -8.14 -12.53 7.21
C ARG A 118 -8.78 -13.17 8.43
N ARG A 119 -10.03 -13.64 8.26
CA ARG A 119 -10.76 -14.41 9.29
C ARG A 119 -9.98 -15.68 9.64
N GLY A 120 -9.84 -15.97 10.93
CA GLY A 120 -9.10 -17.12 11.44
C GLY A 120 -7.59 -16.92 11.60
N ASP A 121 -7.00 -15.93 10.92
CA ASP A 121 -5.56 -15.66 10.98
C ASP A 121 -5.19 -14.82 12.21
N ARG A 122 -3.89 -14.86 12.56
CA ARG A 122 -3.32 -13.92 13.53
C ARG A 122 -3.04 -12.58 12.85
N PHE A 123 -3.15 -11.51 13.62
CA PHE A 123 -2.78 -10.17 13.18
C PHE A 123 -1.69 -9.59 14.06
N ALA A 124 -0.93 -8.64 13.50
CA ALA A 124 -0.09 -7.71 14.23
C ALA A 124 -0.37 -6.29 13.70
N ILE A 125 -0.94 -5.42 14.53
CA ILE A 125 -1.17 -4.01 14.20
C ILE A 125 -0.24 -3.17 15.07
N GLN A 126 0.72 -2.50 14.44
CA GLN A 126 1.63 -1.59 15.13
C GLN A 126 1.13 -0.15 14.95
N VAL A 127 1.06 0.59 16.04
CA VAL A 127 0.79 2.03 16.07
C VAL A 127 2.01 2.72 16.65
N PHE A 128 2.75 3.42 15.80
CA PHE A 128 3.93 4.19 16.15
C PHE A 128 3.60 5.67 16.24
N ILE A 129 4.02 6.33 17.32
CA ILE A 129 3.74 7.74 17.57
C ILE A 129 4.91 8.58 17.06
N THR A 130 4.62 9.51 16.16
CA THR A 130 5.48 10.65 15.83
C THR A 130 4.89 11.92 16.41
N ASP A 131 5.61 13.04 16.31
CA ASP A 131 5.08 14.33 16.75
C ASP A 131 3.91 14.85 15.90
N VAL A 132 3.76 14.37 14.66
CA VAL A 132 2.76 14.86 13.70
C VAL A 132 1.62 13.88 13.43
N CYS A 133 1.84 12.58 13.60
CA CYS A 133 0.84 11.55 13.30
C CYS A 133 1.04 10.24 14.07
N TYR A 134 0.04 9.36 13.98
CA TYR A 134 0.19 7.93 14.23
C TYR A 134 0.54 7.23 12.91
N MET A 135 1.66 6.52 12.86
CA MET A 135 1.99 5.63 11.75
C MET A 135 1.50 4.21 12.07
N ILE A 136 0.72 3.62 11.18
CA ILE A 136 0.05 2.35 11.43
C ILE A 136 0.57 1.29 10.46
N SER A 137 1.09 0.18 10.98
CA SER A 137 1.49 -0.98 10.18
C SER A 137 0.57 -2.18 10.44
N ILE A 138 0.40 -3.03 9.43
CA ILE A 138 -0.36 -4.27 9.52
C ILE A 138 0.53 -5.40 9.04
N ASN A 139 0.73 -6.39 9.90
CA ASN A 139 1.57 -7.56 9.65
C ASN A 139 2.97 -7.16 9.15
N GLY A 140 3.56 -6.11 9.74
CA GLY A 140 4.89 -5.60 9.40
C GLY A 140 4.97 -4.71 8.14
N HIS A 141 3.85 -4.48 7.44
CA HIS A 141 3.79 -3.56 6.31
C HIS A 141 3.17 -2.22 6.72
N HIS A 142 3.86 -1.10 6.43
CA HIS A 142 3.30 0.23 6.65
C HIS A 142 1.98 0.39 5.87
N PHE A 143 0.90 0.66 6.59
CA PHE A 143 -0.44 0.71 6.04
C PHE A 143 -0.89 2.15 5.75
N THR A 144 -0.71 3.05 6.72
CA THR A 144 -1.11 4.45 6.59
C THR A 144 -0.56 5.33 7.71
N GLU A 145 -0.69 6.64 7.55
CA GLU A 145 -0.49 7.64 8.59
C GLU A 145 -1.85 8.25 8.95
N TYR A 146 -2.04 8.58 10.22
CA TYR A 146 -3.23 9.27 10.72
C TYR A 146 -2.78 10.49 11.52
N SER A 147 -2.98 11.69 10.97
CA SER A 147 -2.59 12.94 11.62
C SER A 147 -3.28 13.10 12.97
N HIS A 148 -2.55 13.62 13.96
CA HIS A 148 -3.10 13.88 15.28
C HIS A 148 -4.22 14.94 15.18
N ARG A 149 -5.47 14.54 15.41
CA ARG A 149 -6.61 15.47 15.46
C ARG A 149 -6.84 16.05 16.85
N VAL A 150 -6.36 15.36 17.87
CA VAL A 150 -6.29 15.78 19.27
C VAL A 150 -4.92 15.41 19.83
N PRO A 151 -4.43 16.07 20.89
CA PRO A 151 -3.10 15.80 21.43
C PRO A 151 -2.89 14.34 21.87
N TYR A 152 -1.96 13.63 21.25
CA TYR A 152 -1.69 12.23 21.63
C TYR A 152 -1.31 12.07 23.11
N SER A 153 -0.73 13.10 23.74
CA SER A 153 -0.36 13.12 25.17
C SER A 153 -1.54 12.98 26.13
N GLY A 154 -2.76 13.30 25.68
CA GLY A 154 -4.00 13.15 26.43
C GLY A 154 -4.50 11.70 26.53
N VAL A 155 -4.00 10.79 25.69
CA VAL A 155 -4.35 9.37 25.76
C VAL A 155 -3.86 8.78 27.09
N LYS A 156 -4.74 8.04 27.77
CA LYS A 156 -4.50 7.40 29.07
C LYS A 156 -5.01 5.96 29.15
N HIS A 157 -5.67 5.47 28.11
CA HIS A 157 -6.27 4.14 28.10
C HIS A 157 -6.22 3.55 26.69
N LEU A 158 -5.95 2.25 26.61
CA LEU A 158 -6.03 1.48 25.36
C LEU A 158 -7.07 0.38 25.51
N GLU A 159 -7.86 0.17 24.46
CA GLU A 159 -8.93 -0.83 24.45
C GLU A 159 -9.02 -1.53 23.10
N VAL A 160 -9.20 -2.85 23.13
CA VAL A 160 -9.52 -3.66 21.94
C VAL A 160 -10.88 -4.33 22.13
N LYS A 161 -11.77 -4.17 21.14
CA LYS A 161 -13.15 -4.67 21.16
C LYS A 161 -13.51 -5.38 19.86
N GLY A 162 -14.57 -6.19 19.92
CA GLY A 162 -15.14 -6.88 18.76
C GLY A 162 -14.62 -8.29 18.57
N ASP A 163 -14.65 -8.77 17.33
CA ASP A 163 -14.55 -10.19 16.99
C ASP A 163 -13.09 -10.67 16.88
N VAL A 164 -12.36 -10.57 17.99
CA VAL A 164 -10.96 -11.02 18.14
C VAL A 164 -10.76 -11.80 19.45
N GLU A 165 -9.73 -12.65 19.45
CA GLU A 165 -9.33 -13.54 20.54
C GLU A 165 -7.82 -13.41 20.80
N ASP A 166 -7.36 -13.88 21.97
CA ASP A 166 -5.94 -13.91 22.35
C ASP A 166 -5.20 -12.59 22.14
N VAL A 167 -5.86 -11.48 22.51
CA VAL A 167 -5.32 -10.14 22.26
C VAL A 167 -4.23 -9.83 23.28
N GLU A 168 -3.07 -9.46 22.76
CA GLU A 168 -1.94 -8.96 23.53
C GLU A 168 -1.52 -7.59 23.01
N MET A 169 -0.97 -6.76 23.89
CA MET A 169 -0.41 -5.47 23.54
C MET A 169 1.00 -5.36 24.11
N GLN A 170 1.94 -5.01 23.25
CA GLN A 170 3.32 -4.72 23.62
C GLN A 170 3.63 -3.24 23.39
N ARG A 171 4.07 -2.55 24.45
CA ARG A 171 4.63 -1.20 24.37
C ARG A 171 6.15 -1.27 24.23
N THR A 172 6.71 -0.56 23.26
CA THR A 172 8.16 -0.44 23.06
C THR A 172 8.55 0.99 22.71
N ILE A 173 9.82 1.34 22.93
CA ILE A 173 10.43 2.53 22.33
C ILE A 173 11.25 2.02 21.15
N VAL A 174 10.96 2.51 19.95
CA VAL A 174 11.60 2.07 18.72
C VAL A 174 12.43 3.20 18.12
N GLN A 175 13.57 2.81 17.52
CA GLN A 175 14.41 3.72 16.74
C GLN A 175 14.09 3.67 15.25
N SER A 176 13.19 2.76 14.84
CA SER A 176 12.76 2.62 13.46
C SER A 176 11.37 1.99 13.35
N TYR A 177 10.72 2.26 12.23
CA TYR A 177 9.39 1.75 11.90
C TYR A 177 9.27 1.46 10.38
N PRO A 178 8.51 0.42 9.97
CA PRO A 178 7.79 -0.54 10.80
C PRO A 178 8.71 -1.61 11.41
N GLN A 179 8.28 -2.23 12.50
CA GLN A 179 8.90 -3.44 13.00
C GLN A 179 8.43 -4.62 12.14
N ARG A 180 9.37 -5.21 11.41
CA ARG A 180 9.06 -6.23 10.39
C ARG A 180 8.90 -7.61 11.01
N LEU A 181 7.86 -8.30 10.56
CA LEU A 181 7.72 -9.74 10.72
C LEU A 181 8.52 -10.47 9.63
N LYS A 182 8.76 -11.76 9.81
CA LYS A 182 9.49 -12.61 8.85
C LYS A 182 8.89 -12.55 7.45
N GLU A 183 7.56 -12.51 7.36
CA GLU A 183 6.79 -12.47 6.12
C GLU A 183 6.88 -11.12 5.40
N SER A 184 7.19 -10.06 6.16
CA SER A 184 7.33 -8.68 5.67
C SER A 184 8.78 -8.22 5.54
N ALA A 185 9.74 -9.11 5.81
CA ALA A 185 11.16 -8.81 5.71
C ALA A 185 11.57 -8.51 4.27
N ALA A 186 12.58 -7.65 4.09
CA ALA A 186 13.15 -7.43 2.77
C ALA A 186 13.70 -8.74 2.20
N ARG A 187 13.42 -8.98 0.92
CA ARG A 187 13.94 -10.11 0.15
C ARG A 187 15.32 -9.74 -0.38
N VAL A 188 16.23 -10.69 -0.46
CA VAL A 188 17.50 -10.46 -1.16
C VAL A 188 17.22 -10.47 -2.66
N ILE A 189 17.61 -9.40 -3.36
CA ILE A 189 17.58 -9.36 -4.82
C ILE A 189 18.73 -10.22 -5.35
N GLU A 190 18.42 -11.08 -6.32
CA GLU A 190 19.44 -11.88 -7.00
C GLU A 190 20.34 -10.97 -7.85
N GLU A 191 21.65 -11.06 -7.63
CA GLU A 191 22.65 -10.27 -8.34
C GLU A 191 23.36 -11.18 -9.37
N HIS A 192 22.93 -11.12 -10.62
CA HIS A 192 23.49 -11.92 -11.73
C HIS A 192 24.77 -11.28 -12.30
N LEU A 193 25.74 -10.99 -11.45
CA LEU A 193 26.92 -10.17 -11.77
C LEU A 193 28.08 -10.95 -12.41
N SER A 194 27.81 -11.96 -13.25
CA SER A 194 28.88 -12.80 -13.81
C SER A 194 29.96 -11.95 -14.52
N ALA A 195 31.22 -12.22 -14.18
CA ALA A 195 32.38 -11.46 -14.61
C ALA A 195 32.83 -11.75 -16.05
N GLU A 196 32.06 -12.50 -16.84
CA GLU A 196 32.50 -13.09 -18.12
C GLU A 196 31.71 -12.60 -19.36
N MET A 197 30.76 -11.69 -19.21
CA MET A 197 29.98 -11.17 -20.34
C MET A 197 30.11 -9.65 -20.44
N ASP A 198 31.30 -9.16 -20.75
CA ASP A 198 31.49 -7.74 -21.12
C ASP A 198 30.88 -7.45 -22.50
N GLU A 199 30.67 -8.49 -23.32
CA GLU A 199 30.11 -8.40 -24.67
C GLU A 199 29.07 -9.50 -24.95
N VAL A 200 27.96 -9.12 -25.60
CA VAL A 200 26.95 -10.05 -26.15
C VAL A 200 26.92 -9.97 -27.68
N ASP A 201 26.74 -11.10 -28.36
CA ASP A 201 26.63 -11.12 -29.83
C ASP A 201 25.34 -10.39 -30.28
N ALA A 202 25.42 -9.62 -31.37
CA ALA A 202 24.30 -8.87 -31.92
C ALA A 202 23.13 -9.76 -32.39
N ASN A 203 23.36 -11.06 -32.56
CA ASN A 203 22.35 -12.07 -32.90
C ASN A 203 21.69 -12.72 -31.67
N ALA A 204 22.12 -12.39 -30.45
CA ALA A 204 21.39 -12.73 -29.23
C ALA A 204 20.22 -11.75 -29.06
N GLU A 205 19.28 -11.79 -30.01
CA GLU A 205 17.94 -11.30 -29.72
C GLU A 205 17.38 -12.19 -28.60
N GLU A 206 17.53 -11.76 -27.36
CA GLU A 206 16.64 -12.23 -26.30
C GLU A 206 15.25 -11.73 -26.67
N ILE A 207 14.57 -12.55 -27.47
CA ILE A 207 13.12 -12.57 -27.60
C ILE A 207 12.62 -12.50 -26.17
N ILE A 208 11.95 -11.40 -25.82
CA ILE A 208 11.18 -11.25 -24.59
C ILE A 208 10.16 -12.40 -24.59
N SER A 209 10.57 -13.56 -24.10
CA SER A 209 9.74 -14.72 -23.91
C SER A 209 8.99 -14.46 -22.62
N ILE A 210 8.01 -13.54 -22.65
CA ILE A 210 7.02 -13.45 -21.58
C ILE A 210 6.32 -14.82 -21.58
N PRO A 211 6.54 -15.64 -20.55
CA PRO A 211 5.93 -16.96 -20.49
C PRO A 211 4.41 -16.79 -20.60
N ARG A 212 3.76 -17.63 -21.40
CA ARG A 212 2.33 -17.47 -21.74
C ARG A 212 1.46 -17.49 -20.48
N GLU A 213 1.91 -18.23 -19.48
CA GLU A 213 1.37 -18.32 -18.12
C GLU A 213 1.34 -16.96 -17.38
N TRP A 214 2.31 -16.06 -17.60
CA TRP A 214 2.34 -14.74 -16.96
C TRP A 214 1.34 -13.75 -17.59
N CYS A 215 0.91 -14.04 -18.82
CA CYS A 215 -0.14 -13.30 -19.51
C CYS A 215 -1.55 -13.71 -19.08
N LEU A 216 -1.72 -14.84 -18.37
CA LEU A 216 -3.03 -15.32 -17.96
C LEU A 216 -3.54 -14.53 -16.74
N ILE A 217 -4.78 -14.04 -16.85
CA ILE A 217 -5.51 -13.49 -15.72
C ILE A 217 -6.17 -14.69 -15.02
N SER A 218 -5.53 -15.20 -13.96
CA SER A 218 -6.12 -16.24 -13.12
C SER A 218 -7.43 -15.73 -12.55
N ALA A 219 -8.52 -16.50 -12.73
CA ALA A 219 -9.80 -16.20 -12.09
C ALA A 219 -9.61 -16.20 -10.55
N PRO A 220 -10.38 -15.40 -9.79
CA PRO A 220 -10.35 -15.49 -8.34
C PRO A 220 -10.62 -16.94 -7.93
N ALA A 221 -9.74 -17.52 -7.11
CA ALA A 221 -9.94 -18.88 -6.63
C ALA A 221 -11.32 -18.96 -5.96
N LYS A 222 -12.23 -19.75 -6.55
CA LYS A 222 -13.44 -20.17 -5.84
C LYS A 222 -12.97 -21.07 -4.71
N ILE A 223 -12.97 -20.55 -3.50
CA ILE A 223 -12.82 -21.36 -2.29
C ILE A 223 -14.10 -22.19 -2.23
N SER A 224 -14.04 -23.40 -2.79
CA SER A 224 -15.06 -24.42 -2.54
C SER A 224 -14.65 -25.16 -1.28
N ASP A 225 -15.46 -25.04 -0.24
CA ASP A 225 -15.39 -25.89 0.95
C ASP A 225 -15.46 -27.36 0.53
N ASN A 226 -14.37 -28.10 0.72
CA ASN A 226 -14.37 -29.40 1.41
C ASN A 226 -13.02 -30.13 1.36
N SER A 227 -12.63 -30.62 2.54
CA SER A 227 -11.74 -31.75 2.83
C SER A 227 -10.23 -31.61 2.58
N SER A 228 -9.51 -31.56 3.70
CA SER A 228 -8.26 -32.24 4.04
C SER A 228 -7.53 -32.98 2.92
N LYS A 229 -6.79 -32.25 2.08
CA LYS A 229 -5.57 -32.75 1.41
C LYS A 229 -4.56 -31.63 1.34
N THR A 230 -3.33 -31.93 1.72
CA THR A 230 -2.12 -31.12 1.54
C THR A 230 -2.01 -30.71 0.07
N CYS A 231 -2.52 -29.53 -0.26
CA CYS A 231 -2.33 -28.93 -1.57
C CYS A 231 -0.96 -28.24 -1.57
N GLN A 232 0.00 -28.83 -2.27
CA GLN A 232 1.13 -28.08 -2.82
C GLN A 232 0.56 -26.95 -3.68
N VAL A 233 0.62 -25.73 -3.15
CA VAL A 233 0.20 -24.51 -3.85
C VAL A 233 1.19 -24.27 -4.99
N SER A 234 0.67 -24.39 -6.21
CA SER A 234 1.41 -24.27 -7.46
C SER A 234 1.94 -22.84 -7.72
N ALA A 235 2.99 -22.78 -8.53
CA ALA A 235 3.86 -21.65 -8.87
C ALA A 235 3.22 -20.42 -9.57
N ASP A 236 2.20 -19.78 -8.98
CA ASP A 236 1.57 -18.52 -9.51
C ASP A 236 1.59 -17.34 -8.49
N GLN A 237 2.28 -17.50 -7.36
CA GLN A 237 2.42 -16.44 -6.36
C GLN A 237 3.57 -15.49 -6.73
N GLY A 238 3.28 -14.53 -7.61
CA GLY A 238 4.19 -13.40 -7.87
C GLY A 238 4.63 -12.69 -6.58
N LEU A 239 5.58 -11.75 -6.68
CA LEU A 239 6.14 -11.08 -5.51
C LEU A 239 5.07 -10.23 -4.80
N THR A 240 4.98 -10.37 -3.47
CA THR A 240 4.04 -9.62 -2.63
C THR A 240 4.37 -8.14 -2.64
N LEU A 241 3.32 -7.31 -2.74
CA LEU A 241 3.42 -5.86 -2.57
C LEU A 241 2.94 -5.44 -1.18
N PRO A 242 3.57 -4.43 -0.57
CA PRO A 242 4.71 -3.69 -1.10
C PRO A 242 5.98 -4.52 -1.07
N TYR A 243 6.77 -4.43 -2.14
CA TYR A 243 8.00 -5.19 -2.29
C TYR A 243 9.16 -4.41 -1.68
N TYR A 244 9.96 -5.09 -0.87
CA TYR A 244 11.24 -4.59 -0.35
C TYR A 244 12.31 -5.58 -0.79
N GLY A 245 13.24 -5.11 -1.63
CA GLY A 245 14.38 -5.87 -2.12
C GLY A 245 15.68 -5.27 -1.60
N GLY A 246 16.44 -6.01 -0.82
CA GLY A 246 17.79 -5.64 -0.41
C GLY A 246 18.79 -5.95 -1.52
N ILE A 247 19.65 -4.99 -1.83
CA ILE A 247 20.81 -5.15 -2.72
C ILE A 247 22.09 -4.88 -1.93
N THR A 248 23.20 -5.43 -2.40
CA THR A 248 24.51 -5.12 -1.82
C THR A 248 24.79 -3.62 -1.99
N PRO A 249 25.24 -2.89 -0.95
CA PRO A 249 25.61 -1.48 -1.10
C PRO A 249 26.66 -1.29 -2.20
N LYS A 250 26.57 -0.16 -2.93
CA LYS A 250 27.45 0.15 -4.09
C LYS A 250 27.34 -0.85 -5.26
N SER A 251 26.29 -1.67 -5.28
CA SER A 251 26.04 -2.61 -6.39
C SER A 251 25.42 -1.92 -7.60
N LEU A 252 24.69 -0.81 -7.44
CA LEU A 252 24.20 0.02 -8.55
C LEU A 252 25.32 0.95 -9.01
N LYS A 253 25.97 0.57 -10.12
CA LYS A 253 27.05 1.33 -10.75
C LYS A 253 26.98 1.21 -12.27
N GLU A 254 27.79 2.01 -12.96
CA GLU A 254 27.84 2.02 -14.42
C GLU A 254 28.00 0.61 -15.01
N GLY A 255 27.21 0.32 -16.04
CA GLY A 255 27.17 -1.00 -16.68
C GLY A 255 26.30 -2.03 -15.96
N ARG A 256 25.47 -1.62 -14.99
CA ARG A 256 24.46 -2.46 -14.34
C ARG A 256 23.07 -1.86 -14.47
N CYS A 257 22.07 -2.71 -14.39
CA CYS A 257 20.68 -2.30 -14.36
C CYS A 257 19.86 -3.12 -13.35
N LEU A 258 18.90 -2.45 -12.72
CA LEU A 258 17.84 -3.12 -11.97
C LEU A 258 16.74 -3.48 -12.97
N LYS A 259 16.49 -4.77 -13.17
CA LYS A 259 15.41 -5.27 -14.01
C LYS A 259 14.20 -5.64 -13.15
N ILE A 260 13.03 -5.18 -13.57
CA ILE A 260 11.76 -5.37 -12.88
C ILE A 260 10.75 -5.90 -13.89
N GLU A 261 10.26 -7.12 -13.65
CA GLU A 261 9.28 -7.77 -14.52
C GLU A 261 7.97 -7.95 -13.78
N GLY A 262 6.89 -7.58 -14.45
CA GLY A 262 5.56 -7.61 -13.86
C GLY A 262 4.47 -7.29 -14.87
N ARG A 263 3.25 -7.14 -14.37
CA ARG A 263 2.12 -6.61 -15.12
C ARG A 263 1.51 -5.41 -14.41
N VAL A 264 1.00 -4.47 -15.19
CA VAL A 264 0.14 -3.40 -14.68
C VAL A 264 -1.23 -3.99 -14.35
N ARG A 265 -1.86 -3.55 -13.26
CA ARG A 265 -3.24 -3.96 -12.93
C ARG A 265 -4.24 -3.42 -13.96
N LEU A 266 -5.47 -3.95 -13.95
CA LEU A 266 -6.50 -3.62 -14.96
C LEU A 266 -7.05 -2.19 -14.82
N LEU A 267 -7.03 -1.62 -13.61
CA LEU A 267 -7.52 -0.28 -13.33
C LEU A 267 -6.43 0.49 -12.56
N PRO A 268 -5.28 0.77 -13.18
CA PRO A 268 -4.16 1.35 -12.48
C PRO A 268 -4.39 2.86 -12.32
N HIS A 269 -4.18 3.35 -11.12
CA HIS A 269 -4.03 4.77 -10.84
C HIS A 269 -2.54 5.16 -10.91
N SER A 270 -1.71 4.42 -10.18
CA SER A 270 -0.26 4.66 -10.16
C SER A 270 0.49 3.51 -9.48
N PHE A 271 1.77 3.37 -9.82
CA PHE A 271 2.73 2.67 -8.97
C PHE A 271 4.01 3.49 -8.88
N TYR A 272 4.87 3.15 -7.94
CA TYR A 272 6.17 3.77 -7.83
C TYR A 272 7.26 2.81 -7.40
N ILE A 273 8.48 3.17 -7.75
CA ILE A 273 9.72 2.47 -7.41
C ILE A 273 10.62 3.50 -6.73
N ASN A 274 11.14 3.14 -5.55
CA ASN A 274 12.16 3.90 -4.85
C ASN A 274 13.46 3.10 -4.85
N LEU A 275 14.55 3.77 -5.24
CA LEU A 275 15.90 3.36 -4.93
C LEU A 275 16.35 4.16 -3.71
N GLN A 276 16.42 3.51 -2.56
CA GLN A 276 16.54 4.18 -1.27
C GLN A 276 17.60 3.53 -0.35
N GLN A 277 18.02 4.30 0.65
CA GLN A 277 18.86 3.83 1.74
C GLN A 277 17.98 3.40 2.92
N GLY A 278 18.05 2.12 3.24
CA GLY A 278 17.27 1.47 4.27
C GLY A 278 15.85 1.11 3.84
N GLN A 279 15.29 0.13 4.56
CA GLN A 279 13.95 -0.40 4.37
C GLN A 279 12.90 0.23 5.29
N ASN A 280 13.28 1.15 6.16
CA ASN A 280 12.36 1.74 7.13
C ASN A 280 11.59 2.91 6.48
N ILE A 281 10.42 3.23 7.05
CA ILE A 281 9.63 4.42 6.68
C ILE A 281 9.89 5.54 7.68
N TRP A 282 10.23 5.21 8.93
CA TRP A 282 10.72 6.17 9.92
C TRP A 282 12.01 5.65 10.58
N PRO A 283 13.05 6.49 10.74
CA PRO A 283 13.21 7.79 10.09
C PRO A 283 13.05 7.70 8.57
N HIS A 284 12.57 8.76 7.93
CA HIS A 284 12.30 8.73 6.49
C HIS A 284 13.58 8.37 5.72
N PRO A 285 13.55 7.38 4.82
CA PRO A 285 14.73 6.95 4.11
C PRO A 285 15.20 8.04 3.13
N VAL A 286 16.50 8.07 2.85
CA VAL A 286 17.02 8.84 1.72
C VAL A 286 16.64 8.11 0.45
N ILE A 287 15.98 8.78 -0.49
CA ILE A 287 15.55 8.21 -1.77
C ILE A 287 16.39 8.83 -2.87
N ALA A 288 17.35 8.08 -3.41
CA ALA A 288 18.18 8.55 -4.52
C ALA A 288 17.38 8.70 -5.81
N PHE A 289 16.37 7.85 -6.01
CA PHE A 289 15.50 7.91 -7.16
C PHE A 289 14.09 7.41 -6.83
N HIS A 290 13.11 8.27 -7.00
CA HIS A 290 11.68 7.97 -6.96
C HIS A 290 11.14 8.04 -8.38
N LEU A 291 10.64 6.92 -8.90
CA LEU A 291 9.99 6.82 -10.20
C LEU A 291 8.51 6.50 -10.01
N ASN A 292 7.61 7.38 -10.46
CA ASN A 292 6.17 7.23 -10.27
C ASN A 292 5.37 7.49 -11.55
N PRO A 293 5.10 6.44 -12.35
CA PRO A 293 4.12 6.50 -13.42
C PRO A 293 2.70 6.66 -12.87
N ARG A 294 2.01 7.72 -13.31
CA ARG A 294 0.60 7.99 -13.02
C ARG A 294 -0.22 7.86 -14.31
N PHE A 295 -1.18 6.95 -14.31
CA PHE A 295 -1.98 6.65 -15.48
C PHE A 295 -3.12 7.66 -15.61
N SER A 296 -3.23 8.31 -16.77
CA SER A 296 -4.29 9.29 -16.98
C SER A 296 -5.65 8.60 -17.11
N GLN A 297 -6.66 9.15 -16.44
CA GLN A 297 -8.06 8.75 -16.64
C GLN A 297 -8.72 9.44 -17.85
N THR A 298 -8.01 10.33 -18.55
CA THR A 298 -8.61 11.12 -19.64
C THR A 298 -9.11 10.20 -20.76
N SER A 299 -10.41 10.34 -21.04
CA SER A 299 -11.26 9.62 -21.98
C SER A 299 -10.87 9.69 -23.46
N SER A 300 -9.66 10.17 -23.80
CA SER A 300 -9.19 10.36 -25.19
C SER A 300 -8.42 9.18 -25.79
N GLY A 301 -8.56 7.97 -25.23
CA GLY A 301 -8.35 6.72 -25.98
C GLY A 301 -6.91 6.27 -26.28
N ALA A 302 -5.85 6.99 -25.85
CA ALA A 302 -4.49 6.51 -26.03
C ALA A 302 -4.04 5.61 -24.86
N ILE A 303 -4.39 4.32 -24.95
CA ILE A 303 -4.00 3.28 -23.98
C ILE A 303 -2.46 3.19 -23.93
N GLY A 304 -1.83 3.61 -22.82
CA GLY A 304 -0.37 3.50 -22.59
C GLY A 304 0.37 4.80 -22.23
N LYS A 305 -0.31 5.96 -22.31
CA LYS A 305 0.25 7.23 -21.83
C LYS A 305 0.21 7.33 -20.31
N ALA A 306 1.31 7.80 -19.72
CA ALA A 306 1.40 8.08 -18.30
C ALA A 306 2.14 9.40 -18.07
N VAL A 307 1.76 10.12 -17.01
CA VAL A 307 2.59 11.20 -16.45
C VAL A 307 3.63 10.52 -15.57
N VAL A 308 4.88 10.51 -16.01
CA VAL A 308 6.00 9.93 -15.27
C VAL A 308 6.62 11.02 -14.41
N CYS A 309 6.41 10.90 -13.10
CA CYS A 309 7.00 11.77 -12.10
C CYS A 309 8.32 11.16 -11.62
N ARG A 310 9.39 11.94 -11.58
CA ARG A 310 10.70 11.54 -11.08
C ARG A 310 11.16 12.53 -10.02
N ASN A 311 11.73 12.03 -8.93
CA ASN A 311 12.23 12.88 -7.86
C ASN A 311 13.31 12.17 -7.02
N ALA A 312 13.88 12.87 -6.06
CA ALA A 312 14.73 12.35 -4.99
C ALA A 312 14.29 12.93 -3.64
N TRP A 313 14.53 12.23 -2.55
CA TRP A 313 14.35 12.71 -1.18
C TRP A 313 15.69 12.68 -0.46
N TYR A 314 16.17 13.84 -0.04
CA TYR A 314 17.39 14.00 0.73
C TYR A 314 17.32 15.30 1.56
N ASP A 315 18.14 15.40 2.59
CA ASP A 315 18.16 16.56 3.51
C ASP A 315 16.77 16.91 4.08
N GLY A 316 15.93 15.90 4.32
CA GLY A 316 14.62 16.03 4.94
C GLY A 316 13.51 16.56 4.04
N SER A 317 13.69 16.64 2.72
CA SER A 317 12.65 17.09 1.80
C SER A 317 12.73 16.43 0.41
N TRP A 318 11.62 16.49 -0.34
CA TRP A 318 11.60 16.17 -1.76
C TRP A 318 12.36 17.24 -2.53
N ALA A 319 13.16 16.84 -3.51
CA ALA A 319 13.74 17.75 -4.49
C ALA A 319 12.68 18.27 -5.47
N GLN A 320 13.11 19.06 -6.44
CA GLN A 320 12.22 19.53 -7.51
C GLN A 320 11.78 18.35 -8.37
N GLU A 321 10.46 18.13 -8.42
CA GLU A 321 9.87 17.02 -9.16
C GLU A 321 9.93 17.26 -10.68
N GLU A 322 10.45 16.28 -11.42
CA GLU A 322 10.43 16.26 -12.87
C GLU A 322 9.21 15.50 -13.39
N ARG A 323 8.39 16.14 -14.22
CA ARG A 323 7.16 15.56 -14.78
C ARG A 323 7.21 15.53 -16.30
N SER A 324 6.99 14.35 -16.88
CA SER A 324 6.91 14.18 -18.34
C SER A 324 5.68 13.35 -18.72
N GLU A 325 4.92 13.80 -19.71
CA GLU A 325 3.86 12.98 -20.32
C GLU A 325 4.47 12.10 -21.42
N LEU A 326 4.52 10.79 -21.17
CA LEU A 326 5.26 9.85 -22.02
C LEU A 326 4.37 8.70 -22.46
N ASP A 327 4.58 8.22 -23.69
CA ASP A 327 4.07 6.92 -24.12
C ASP A 327 5.01 5.81 -23.63
N THR A 328 4.73 5.35 -22.41
CA THR A 328 5.55 4.39 -21.68
C THR A 328 5.36 2.95 -22.14
N ASN A 329 4.32 2.66 -22.93
CA ASN A 329 3.81 1.31 -23.17
C ASN A 329 3.38 0.51 -21.92
N LEU A 330 3.34 1.13 -20.73
CA LEU A 330 2.72 0.53 -19.56
C LEU A 330 1.20 0.60 -19.74
N ARG A 331 0.59 -0.54 -20.06
CA ARG A 331 -0.85 -0.62 -20.38
C ARG A 331 -1.58 -1.47 -19.35
N PRO A 332 -2.83 -1.13 -18.97
CA PRO A 332 -3.61 -1.93 -18.04
C PRO A 332 -3.67 -3.40 -18.43
N GLY A 333 -3.38 -4.29 -17.49
CA GLY A 333 -3.36 -5.75 -17.69
C GLY A 333 -2.19 -6.30 -18.50
N ARG A 334 -1.33 -5.45 -19.09
CA ARG A 334 -0.18 -5.89 -19.87
C ARG A 334 1.05 -6.11 -19.01
N THR A 335 1.84 -7.08 -19.45
CA THR A 335 3.17 -7.37 -18.91
C THR A 335 4.15 -6.26 -19.34
N PHE A 336 5.19 -6.06 -18.54
CA PHE A 336 6.28 -5.14 -18.82
C PHE A 336 7.60 -5.71 -18.30
N CYS A 337 8.69 -5.32 -18.97
CA CYS A 337 10.04 -5.39 -18.45
C CYS A 337 10.56 -3.96 -18.31
N LEU A 338 10.76 -3.50 -17.08
CA LEU A 338 11.30 -2.18 -16.76
C LEU A 338 12.75 -2.33 -16.32
N ALA A 339 13.67 -1.61 -16.97
CA ALA A 339 15.06 -1.56 -16.56
C ALA A 339 15.42 -0.15 -16.08
N ILE A 340 15.99 -0.05 -14.88
CA ILE A 340 16.63 1.18 -14.39
C ILE A 340 18.14 0.99 -14.50
N VAL A 341 18.74 1.66 -15.49
CA VAL A 341 20.16 1.56 -15.80
C VAL A 341 20.91 2.66 -15.04
N CYS A 342 21.99 2.29 -14.38
CA CYS A 342 22.92 3.27 -13.82
C CYS A 342 23.90 3.68 -14.92
N SER A 343 23.79 4.93 -15.38
CA SER A 343 24.78 5.54 -16.28
C SER A 343 25.87 6.25 -15.46
N LYS A 344 26.74 7.01 -16.14
CA LYS A 344 27.80 7.80 -15.51
C LYS A 344 27.26 8.92 -14.59
N ASP A 345 26.13 9.54 -14.95
CA ASP A 345 25.61 10.73 -14.25
C ASP A 345 24.09 10.73 -14.01
N SER A 346 23.39 9.67 -14.41
CA SER A 346 21.93 9.58 -14.31
C SER A 346 21.41 8.15 -14.15
N PHE A 347 20.19 8.04 -13.63
CA PHE A 347 19.36 6.85 -13.79
C PHE A 347 18.61 6.96 -15.11
N GLU A 348 18.74 5.96 -15.96
CA GLU A 348 17.99 5.86 -17.22
C GLU A 348 16.93 4.77 -17.11
N VAL A 349 15.73 5.06 -17.59
CA VAL A 349 14.57 4.17 -17.48
C VAL A 349 14.18 3.68 -18.86
N TYR A 350 14.10 2.36 -18.98
CA TYR A 350 13.66 1.66 -20.18
C TYR A 350 12.44 0.81 -19.86
N VAL A 351 11.48 0.77 -20.78
CA VAL A 351 10.33 -0.15 -20.70
C VAL A 351 10.26 -0.93 -22.00
N ASN A 352 10.31 -2.25 -21.90
CA ASN A 352 10.36 -3.19 -23.02
C ASN A 352 11.49 -2.82 -24.00
N HIS A 353 12.70 -2.61 -23.49
CA HIS A 353 13.90 -2.14 -24.19
C HIS A 353 13.82 -0.77 -24.87
N LYS A 354 12.70 -0.05 -24.76
CA LYS A 354 12.57 1.31 -25.26
C LYS A 354 12.99 2.31 -24.18
N PHE A 355 13.90 3.23 -24.50
CA PHE A 355 14.22 4.36 -23.63
C PHE A 355 12.98 5.22 -23.39
N ILE A 356 12.70 5.51 -22.11
CA ILE A 356 11.56 6.30 -21.68
C ILE A 356 12.01 7.66 -21.18
N THR A 357 12.98 7.70 -20.26
CA THR A 357 13.40 8.94 -19.60
C THR A 357 14.71 8.75 -18.84
N GLU A 358 15.39 9.84 -18.55
CA GLU A 358 16.52 9.90 -17.61
C GLU A 358 16.16 10.71 -16.35
N PHE A 359 16.99 10.59 -15.32
CA PHE A 359 16.97 11.41 -14.11
C PHE A 359 18.41 11.57 -13.59
N LYS A 360 18.94 12.79 -13.61
CA LYS A 360 20.32 13.07 -13.20
C LYS A 360 20.50 12.78 -11.71
N PHE A 361 21.70 12.36 -11.31
CA PHE A 361 21.95 12.02 -9.90
C PHE A 361 21.91 13.26 -8.99
N HIS A 362 20.86 13.38 -8.20
CA HIS A 362 20.83 14.28 -7.04
C HIS A 362 21.58 13.69 -5.84
N VAL A 363 21.44 12.37 -5.66
CA VAL A 363 22.15 11.58 -4.67
C VAL A 363 22.88 10.47 -5.41
N LYS A 364 24.12 10.15 -5.00
CA LYS A 364 24.91 9.08 -5.63
C LYS A 364 24.23 7.72 -5.44
N PRO A 365 24.26 6.84 -6.46
CA PRO A 365 23.65 5.52 -6.39
C PRO A 365 24.29 4.61 -5.32
N ASP A 366 25.51 4.91 -4.88
CA ASP A 366 26.28 4.18 -3.86
C ASP A 366 25.51 3.95 -2.54
N ILE A 367 24.59 4.85 -2.19
CA ILE A 367 23.81 4.79 -0.93
C ILE A 367 22.65 3.80 -1.02
N VAL A 368 22.26 3.37 -2.23
CA VAL A 368 21.10 2.52 -2.43
C VAL A 368 21.46 1.10 -1.98
N ASP A 369 20.74 0.63 -0.97
CA ASP A 369 20.76 -0.75 -0.49
C ASP A 369 19.37 -1.40 -0.53
N THR A 370 18.33 -0.63 -0.85
CA THR A 370 16.94 -1.07 -0.81
C THR A 370 16.17 -0.56 -2.04
N VAL A 371 15.53 -1.50 -2.73
CA VAL A 371 14.53 -1.27 -3.77
C VAL A 371 13.15 -1.44 -3.14
N TYR A 372 12.33 -0.40 -3.17
CA TYR A 372 10.97 -0.44 -2.67
C TYR A 372 9.96 -0.18 -3.79
N ILE A 373 8.98 -1.07 -3.94
CA ILE A 373 8.00 -1.00 -5.03
C ILE A 373 6.59 -1.13 -4.45
N GLN A 374 5.69 -0.22 -4.85
CA GLN A 374 4.31 -0.23 -4.39
C GLN A 374 3.35 0.34 -5.45
N GLY A 375 2.09 -0.09 -5.40
CA GLY A 375 0.99 0.43 -6.20
C GLY A 375 0.42 -0.60 -7.18
N ASP A 376 -0.09 -0.13 -8.30
CA ASP A 376 -0.97 -0.90 -9.19
C ASP A 376 -0.24 -1.85 -10.16
N VAL A 377 0.60 -2.74 -9.63
CA VAL A 377 1.32 -3.77 -10.39
C VAL A 377 1.22 -5.15 -9.73
N LYS A 378 1.51 -6.23 -10.48
CA LYS A 378 1.87 -7.56 -9.94
C LYS A 378 3.27 -7.84 -10.45
N LEU A 379 4.20 -8.17 -9.55
CA LEU A 379 5.59 -8.44 -9.90
C LEU A 379 5.86 -9.95 -9.99
N TRP A 380 6.81 -10.34 -10.82
CA TRP A 380 7.30 -11.72 -10.90
C TRP A 380 8.79 -11.80 -10.58
N ASN A 381 9.56 -10.81 -11.05
CA ASN A 381 11.00 -10.79 -10.90
C ASN A 381 11.51 -9.38 -10.62
N VAL A 382 12.52 -9.30 -9.76
CA VAL A 382 13.33 -8.10 -9.49
C VAL A 382 14.76 -8.58 -9.33
N SER A 383 15.62 -8.28 -10.30
CA SER A 383 17.01 -8.75 -10.38
C SER A 383 17.96 -7.58 -10.64
N LEU A 384 19.19 -7.71 -10.15
CA LEU A 384 20.29 -6.82 -10.53
C LEU A 384 21.12 -7.52 -11.61
N GLU A 385 21.18 -6.92 -12.80
CA GLU A 385 21.77 -7.52 -13.99
C GLU A 385 22.89 -6.63 -14.58
N PRO A 386 23.85 -7.22 -15.31
CA PRO A 386 24.78 -6.47 -16.13
C PRO A 386 24.04 -5.84 -17.32
N ASN A 387 24.53 -4.69 -17.77
CA ASN A 387 24.14 -4.08 -19.04
C ASN A 387 25.35 -4.11 -20.00
N PRO A 388 25.65 -5.26 -20.62
CA PRO A 388 26.88 -5.47 -21.38
C PRO A 388 26.92 -4.69 -22.69
N MET A 389 28.11 -4.56 -23.28
CA MET A 389 28.29 -4.00 -24.62
C MET A 389 27.79 -5.00 -25.67
N ILE A 390 27.32 -4.51 -26.81
CA ILE A 390 26.98 -5.36 -27.95
C ILE A 390 28.22 -5.53 -28.81
N LYS A 391 28.67 -6.77 -29.02
CA LYS A 391 29.86 -7.07 -29.81
C LYS A 391 29.75 -6.45 -31.21
N GLY A 392 30.78 -5.73 -31.61
CA GLY A 392 30.83 -5.03 -32.90
C GLY A 392 29.99 -3.76 -32.97
N LYS A 393 29.33 -3.35 -31.88
CA LYS A 393 28.68 -2.04 -31.74
C LYS A 393 29.24 -1.33 -30.51
N ASN A 394 29.57 -0.04 -30.61
CA ASN A 394 30.05 0.71 -29.44
C ASN A 394 28.90 1.17 -28.53
N VAL A 395 27.92 0.31 -28.28
CA VAL A 395 26.71 0.59 -27.48
C VAL A 395 26.37 -0.60 -26.58
N ARG A 396 25.70 -0.32 -25.45
CA ARG A 396 25.17 -1.34 -24.53
C ARG A 396 23.79 -1.84 -24.94
N ILE A 397 23.31 -2.94 -24.37
CA ILE A 397 21.94 -3.47 -24.58
C ILE A 397 20.90 -2.38 -24.33
N TYR A 398 20.99 -1.74 -23.17
CA TYR A 398 20.25 -0.53 -22.87
C TYR A 398 21.16 0.66 -23.16
N HIS A 399 20.89 1.37 -24.26
CA HIS A 399 21.61 2.57 -24.66
C HIS A 399 20.63 3.72 -24.91
N ASN A 400 20.99 4.90 -24.42
CA ASN A 400 20.18 6.09 -24.58
C ASN A 400 20.37 6.64 -26.00
N PRO A 401 19.33 6.65 -26.86
CA PRO A 401 19.47 7.07 -28.24
C PRO A 401 19.64 8.59 -28.40
N ILE A 402 19.44 9.37 -27.33
CA ILE A 402 19.58 10.84 -27.37
C ILE A 402 21.06 11.25 -27.41
N TYR A 403 21.92 10.48 -26.75
CA TYR A 403 23.37 10.65 -26.80
C TYR A 403 23.97 9.72 -27.85
N THR A 404 23.55 9.86 -29.10
CA THR A 404 24.40 9.41 -30.21
C THR A 404 25.52 10.43 -30.33
N GLU A 405 26.67 10.16 -29.73
CA GLU A 405 27.87 10.92 -30.07
C GLU A 405 28.16 10.66 -31.56
N GLU A 406 28.16 11.76 -32.33
CA GLU A 406 28.93 11.87 -33.56
C GLU A 406 30.39 11.56 -33.20
N TYR A 407 30.84 10.34 -33.46
CA TYR A 407 32.26 9.99 -33.48
C TYR A 407 32.60 9.21 -34.73
#